data_AF-A0AAW3J013-F1
#
_entry.id   AF-A0AAW3J013-F1
#
_cell.length_a   1.000
_cell.length_b   1.000
_cell.length_c   1.000
_cell.angle_alpha   90.00
_cell.angle_beta   90.00
_cell.angle_gamma   90.00
#
_symmetry.space_group_name_H-M   'P 1'
#
loop_
_entity.id
_entity.type
_entity.pdbx_description
1 polymer ?
#
loop_
_entity_poly.entity_id
_entity_poly.type
_entity_poly.pdbx_seq_one_letter_code
_entity_poly.pdbx_strand_id
1 'polypeptide(L)' 'MYVLNKLGQGLIFLPTIFCFSYILRPILMVILIPGGLALLALIGGAEVRAELKAMLFEELFGVSPSHTTSKKA' A
#
# COMPACT_ATOMS: atom_id res chain seq x y z
N MET A 1 6.96 -37.34 -25.28
CA MET A 1 7.96 -36.58 -24.49
C MET A 1 7.70 -35.07 -24.39
N TYR A 2 6.98 -34.43 -25.33
CA TYR A 2 6.66 -32.99 -25.26
C TYR A 2 5.63 -32.61 -24.17
N VAL A 3 4.63 -33.47 -23.92
CA VAL A 3 3.52 -33.19 -23.01
C VAL A 3 3.94 -33.20 -21.53
N LEU A 4 4.85 -34.10 -21.14
CA LEU A 4 5.38 -34.18 -19.77
C LEU A 4 6.18 -32.95 -19.37
N ASN A 5 6.97 -32.38 -20.29
CA ASN A 5 7.73 -31.16 -20.01
C ASN A 5 6.81 -29.94 -19.81
N LYS A 6 5.73 -29.83 -20.59
CA LYS A 6 4.71 -28.78 -20.43
C LYS A 6 3.95 -28.90 -19.10
N LEU A 7 3.62 -30.11 -18.67
CA LEU A 7 2.98 -30.36 -17.37
C LEU A 7 3.92 -30.04 -16.21
N GLY A 8 5.18 -30.45 -16.28
CA GLY A 8 6.19 -30.11 -15.27
C GLY A 8 6.45 -28.60 -15.17
N GLN A 9 6.51 -27.90 -16.30
CA GLN A 9 6.61 -26.44 -16.30
C GLN A 9 5.39 -25.79 -15.66
N GLY A 10 4.17 -26.22 -16.00
CA GLY A 10 2.95 -25.69 -15.39
C GLY A 10 2.91 -25.92 -13.87
N LEU A 11 3.34 -27.09 -13.40
CA LEU A 11 3.32 -27.45 -11.98
C LEU A 11 4.36 -26.70 -11.15
N ILE A 12 5.42 -26.18 -11.77
CA ILE A 12 6.45 -25.35 -11.12
C ILE A 12 6.13 -23.85 -11.28
N PHE A 13 5.60 -23.44 -12.44
CA PHE A 13 5.19 -22.05 -12.68
C PHE A 13 3.98 -21.64 -11.84
N LEU A 14 2.98 -22.51 -11.72
CA LEU A 14 1.74 -22.17 -11.03
C LEU A 14 1.97 -21.80 -9.55
N PRO A 15 2.67 -22.60 -8.72
CA PRO A 15 2.95 -22.23 -7.33
C PRO A 15 3.95 -21.07 -7.24
N THR A 16 4.90 -20.95 -8.17
CA THR A 16 5.86 -19.84 -8.17
C THR A 16 5.17 -18.51 -8.47
N ILE A 17 4.28 -18.45 -9.46
CA ILE A 17 3.47 -17.27 -9.78
C ILE A 17 2.46 -16.98 -8.67
N PHE A 18 1.88 -18.02 -8.06
CA PHE A 18 0.99 -17.84 -6.91
C PHE A 18 1.73 -17.24 -5.72
N CYS A 19 2.88 -17.79 -5.35
CA CYS A 19 3.71 -17.31 -4.26
C CYS A 19 4.21 -15.88 -4.57
N PHE A 20 4.64 -15.64 -5.81
CA PHE A 20 5.04 -14.32 -6.27
C PHE A 20 3.88 -13.33 -6.18
N SER A 21 2.70 -13.61 -6.74
CA SER A 21 1.54 -12.70 -6.65
C SER A 21 1.03 -12.53 -5.22
N TYR A 22 1.07 -13.58 -4.40
CA TYR A 22 0.60 -13.55 -3.02
C TYR A 22 1.54 -12.78 -2.09
N ILE A 23 2.86 -12.80 -2.35
CA ILE A 23 3.86 -12.02 -1.60
C ILE A 23 4.03 -10.63 -2.21
N LEU A 24 3.92 -10.49 -3.53
CA LEU A 24 4.03 -9.21 -4.23
C LEU A 24 2.88 -8.28 -3.85
N ARG A 25 1.65 -8.77 -3.69
CA ARG A 25 0.52 -7.94 -3.21
C ARG A 25 0.78 -7.26 -1.86
N PRO A 26 1.14 -7.96 -0.77
CA PRO A 26 1.43 -7.34 0.51
C PRO A 26 2.69 -6.49 0.46
N ILE A 27 3.74 -6.91 -0.26
CA ILE A 27 4.95 -6.09 -0.45
C ILE A 27 4.60 -4.78 -1.14
N LEU A 28 3.82 -4.83 -2.23
CA LEU A 28 3.34 -3.64 -2.92
C LEU A 28 2.52 -2.78 -1.97
N MET A 29 1.60 -3.33 -1.18
CA MET A 29 0.78 -2.54 -0.27
C MET A 29 1.62 -1.87 0.83
N VAL A 30 2.58 -2.60 1.41
CA VAL A 30 3.49 -2.11 2.44
C VAL A 30 4.46 -1.07 1.91
N ILE A 31 4.84 -1.10 0.62
CA ILE A 31 5.73 -0.08 0.02
C ILE A 31 4.92 1.09 -0.54
N LEU A 32 3.78 0.82 -1.16
CA LEU A 32 2.98 1.80 -1.88
C LEU A 32 2.24 2.73 -0.92
N ILE A 33 1.80 2.25 0.24
CA ILE A 33 1.18 3.12 1.25
C ILE A 33 2.18 4.16 1.79
N PRO A 34 3.32 3.78 2.39
CA PRO A 34 4.30 4.76 2.87
C PRO A 34 5.00 5.51 1.73
N GLY A 35 5.26 4.86 0.60
CA GLY A 35 5.87 5.47 -0.59
C GLY A 35 4.93 6.49 -1.25
N GLY A 36 3.64 6.18 -1.34
CA GLY A 36 2.59 7.09 -1.83
C GLY A 36 2.41 8.28 -0.90
N LEU A 37 2.38 8.06 0.41
CA LEU A 37 2.39 9.13 1.42
C LEU A 37 3.63 10.02 1.30
N ALA A 38 4.81 9.44 1.08
CA ALA A 38 6.05 10.19 0.91
C ALA A 38 6.03 11.03 -0.37
N LEU A 39 5.48 10.51 -1.48
CA LEU A 39 5.29 11.27 -2.71
C LEU A 39 4.29 12.42 -2.55
N LEU A 40 3.16 12.17 -1.89
CA LEU A 40 2.18 13.20 -1.55
C LEU A 40 2.77 14.29 -0.65
N ALA A 41 3.56 13.89 0.34
CA ALA A 41 4.32 14.78 1.22
C ALA A 41 5.37 15.60 0.46
N LEU A 42 5.99 15.02 -0.56
CA LEU A 42 7.00 15.68 -1.38
C LEU A 42 6.36 16.72 -2.31
N ILE A 43 5.24 16.37 -2.95
CA ILE A 43 4.52 17.23 -3.90
C ILE A 43 3.74 18.34 -3.18
N GLY A 44 3.10 18.02 -2.05
CA GLY A 44 2.24 18.94 -1.29
C GLY A 44 2.98 19.89 -0.36
N GLY A 45 4.30 19.75 -0.18
CA GLY A 45 5.10 20.65 0.64
C GLY A 45 4.80 20.56 2.16
N ALA A 46 5.13 21.63 2.89
CA ALA A 46 5.11 21.64 4.35
C ALA A 46 3.70 21.57 4.96
N GLU A 47 2.70 22.20 4.32
CA GLU A 47 1.32 22.22 4.80
C GLU A 47 0.67 20.84 4.74
N VAL A 48 0.81 20.14 3.60
CA VAL A 48 0.26 18.80 3.42
C VAL A 48 0.93 17.80 4.36
N ARG A 49 2.24 17.92 4.60
CA ARG A 49 2.96 17.05 5.56
C ARG A 49 2.48 17.19 7.00
N ALA A 50 2.06 18.40 7.41
CA ALA A 50 1.56 18.65 8.75
C ALA A 50 0.20 17.97 8.97
N GLU A 51 -0.73 18.16 8.02
CA GLU A 51 -2.05 17.52 8.01
C GLU A 51 -1.94 15.99 7.94
N LEU A 52 -1.06 15.46 7.07
CA LEU A 52 -0.87 14.01 6.93
C LEU A 52 -0.31 13.39 8.21
N LYS A 53 0.60 14.08 8.90
CA LYS A 53 1.09 13.65 10.22
C LYS A 53 -0.02 13.68 11.27
N ALA A 54 -0.86 14.72 11.27
CA ALA A 54 -1.97 14.83 12.22
C ALA A 54 -2.94 13.66 12.06
N MET A 55 -3.38 13.37 10.84
CA MET A 55 -4.29 12.25 10.54
C MET A 55 -3.66 10.88 10.86
N LEU A 56 -2.38 10.67 10.50
CA LEU A 56 -1.69 9.41 10.78
C LEU A 56 -1.50 9.19 12.29
N PHE A 57 -1.21 10.26 13.04
CA PHE A 57 -1.05 10.18 14.49
C PHE A 57 -2.38 9.90 15.18
N GLU A 58 -3.49 10.42 14.64
CA GLU A 58 -4.85 10.14 15.11
C GLU A 58 -5.23 8.66 14.96
N GLU A 59 -5.02 8.09 13.76
CA GLU A 59 -5.24 6.67 13.47
C GLU A 59 -4.33 5.75 14.32
N LEU A 60 -3.09 6.16 14.59
CA LEU A 60 -2.11 5.33 15.31
C LEU A 60 -2.30 5.37 16.85
N PHE A 61 -2.71 6.51 17.41
CA PHE A 61 -2.88 6.68 18.86
C PHE A 61 -4.34 6.55 19.33
N GLY A 62 -5.30 6.34 18.42
CA GLY A 62 -6.71 6.13 18.78
C GLY A 62 -7.33 7.31 19.54
N VAL A 63 -6.68 8.48 19.53
CA VAL A 63 -7.22 9.71 20.10
C VAL A 63 -8.12 10.31 19.05
N SER A 64 -9.39 9.92 19.06
CA SER A 64 -10.42 10.60 18.29
C SER A 64 -10.77 11.93 18.95
N PRO A 65 -10.63 13.05 18.23
CA PRO A 65 -11.60 14.12 18.28
C PRO A 65 -12.33 14.15 16.94
N SER A 66 -13.56 13.62 16.96
CA SER A 66 -14.55 13.89 15.92
C SER A 66 -14.66 15.40 15.64
N HIS A 67 -14.45 15.76 14.37
CA HIS A 67 -15.18 16.80 13.63
C HIS A 67 -15.07 18.27 14.06
N THR A 68 -14.31 19.08 13.30
CA THR A 68 -14.72 20.38 12.71
C THR A 68 -13.74 20.64 11.54
N THR A 69 -14.04 21.07 10.30
CA THR A 69 -15.15 21.81 9.72
C THR A 69 -15.12 21.61 8.20
N SER A 70 -16.19 21.05 7.64
CA SER A 70 -16.71 21.54 6.37
C SER A 70 -17.61 22.73 6.68
N LYS A 71 -17.38 23.86 5.98
CA LYS A 71 -18.18 25.09 5.84
C LYS A 71 -17.96 26.30 6.77
N LYS A 72 -17.40 27.36 6.14
CA LYS A 72 -17.72 28.82 6.16
C LYS A 72 -16.40 29.59 6.22
N ALA A 73 -16.04 30.51 5.32
CA ALA A 73 -16.81 31.36 4.41
C ALA A 73 -16.00 31.64 3.13
#